data_AF-A0A0F9NYU6-F1
#
_entry.id   AF-A0A0F9NYU6-F1
#
_cell.length_a   1.000
_cell.length_b   1.000
_cell.length_c   1.000
_cell.angle_alpha   90.00
_cell.angle_beta   90.00
_cell.angle_gamma   90.00
#
_symmetry.space_group_name_H-M   'P 1'
#
loop_
_entity.id
_entity.type
_entity.pdbx_description
1 polymer ?
#
loop_
_entity_poly.entity_id
_entity_poly.type
_entity_poly.pdbx_seq_one_letter_code
_entity_poly.pdbx_strand_id
1 'polypeptide(L)'
;MDTKTKGTREWSERSFNFSNHCSWMCGYCVGPDALIYMRNGTFESISSLKIGSKIWGVDNNTPSKRYSFKEATVLKIWTTTKLAYKIIMENGIEIICSGDHRWLTDRGWKYTIKSGRNPYLTRRINIKSIASTIELIKAQEFSDLYKKGYLSGQIRGDGLLRTYDYSGKKRTYDIQYQFRFTIKDSEGVDRVSKFLQNFSIDFRDFIFKNYTNNEEWKGIRTSKREEYNKIKDLIEYQLEPEYYRGFLAGIFDSEGSYSGSSIRISNTRLPAVALPPFLPHHNSAWYVLMVYVPLGTGMA
;
A
#
# COMPACT_ATOMS: atom_id res chain seq x y z
N MET A 1 41.12 6.55 62.06
CA MET A 1 40.68 5.69 60.95
C MET A 1 39.22 5.40 61.24
N ASP A 2 38.21 5.86 60.51
CA ASP A 2 38.13 6.19 59.09
C ASP A 2 36.97 7.19 58.89
N THR A 3 37.13 8.14 57.99
CA THR A 3 36.16 9.18 57.65
C THR A 3 35.30 8.73 56.48
N LYS A 4 33.96 8.69 56.60
CA LYS A 4 33.07 8.88 55.43
C LYS A 4 31.84 9.72 55.78
N THR A 5 31.79 10.85 55.09
CA THR A 5 30.82 11.92 55.10
C THR A 5 29.45 11.51 54.58
N LYS A 6 28.40 12.04 55.21
CA LYS A 6 27.04 12.13 54.69
C LYS A 6 27.06 12.88 53.35
N GLY A 7 26.44 12.29 52.33
CA GLY A 7 26.16 12.96 51.06
C GLY A 7 24.75 12.60 50.61
N THR A 8 23.78 13.45 50.97
CA THR A 8 22.47 13.52 50.34
C THR A 8 22.66 13.82 48.85
N ARG A 9 22.39 12.84 47.98
CA ARG A 9 22.33 13.09 46.53
C ARG A 9 20.91 13.55 46.20
N GLU A 10 20.75 14.84 45.98
CA GLU A 10 19.58 15.38 45.28
C GLU A 10 19.57 14.82 43.86
N TRP A 11 18.46 14.20 43.47
CA TRP A 11 18.22 13.74 42.12
C TRP A 11 17.66 14.91 41.31
N SER A 12 18.32 15.28 40.21
CA SER A 12 17.73 16.20 39.24
C SER A 12 16.85 15.42 38.26
N GLU A 13 15.54 15.67 38.27
CA GLU A 13 14.58 15.15 37.27
C GLU A 13 14.76 15.76 35.87
N ARG A 14 15.88 16.43 35.58
CA ARG A 14 16.10 17.16 34.33
C ARG A 14 17.53 17.03 33.86
N SER A 15 17.71 16.41 32.70
CA SER A 15 18.92 16.55 31.89
C SER A 15 18.98 17.98 31.34
N PHE A 16 19.86 18.80 31.91
CA PHE A 16 20.16 20.14 31.41
C PHE A 16 21.04 20.04 30.16
N ASN A 17 20.57 20.56 29.03
CA ASN A 17 21.37 20.71 27.81
C ASN A 17 21.81 22.17 27.69
N PHE A 18 23.10 22.44 27.91
CA PHE A 18 23.71 23.76 27.72
C PHE A 18 23.99 24.04 26.24
N SER A 19 22.95 24.12 25.43
CA SER A 19 23.05 24.72 24.10
C SER A 19 21.72 25.35 23.70
N ASN A 20 21.73 26.68 23.53
CA ASN A 20 20.57 27.50 23.14
C ASN A 20 20.13 27.27 21.68
N HIS A 21 20.46 26.12 21.09
CA HIS A 21 20.18 25.76 19.69
C HIS A 21 19.63 24.33 19.55
N CYS A 22 19.16 23.70 20.64
CA CYS A 22 18.38 22.47 20.52
C CYS A 22 16.90 22.86 20.50
N SER A 23 16.27 22.85 19.32
CA SER A 23 14.80 22.81 19.26
C SER A 23 14.38 21.59 20.09
N TRP A 24 13.53 21.78 21.09
CA TRP A 24 13.16 20.85 22.17
C TRP A 24 12.54 19.50 21.73
N MET A 25 12.77 19.08 20.48
CA MET A 25 12.30 17.85 19.86
C MET A 25 13.15 16.63 20.23
N CYS A 26 14.32 16.79 20.87
CA CYS A 26 15.12 15.67 21.35
C CYS A 26 14.48 14.89 22.52
N GLY A 27 13.34 15.35 23.05
CA GLY A 27 12.62 14.71 24.15
C GLY A 27 11.56 13.69 23.74
N TYR A 28 11.06 13.70 22.51
CA TYR A 28 9.91 12.86 22.15
C TYR A 28 10.35 11.46 21.77
N CYS A 29 9.88 10.45 22.50
CA CYS A 29 10.35 9.08 22.30
C CYS A 29 9.18 8.11 22.16
N VAL A 30 9.40 7.07 21.37
CA VAL A 30 8.53 5.90 21.23
C VAL A 30 9.28 4.65 21.69
N GLY A 31 8.54 3.59 21.97
CA GLY A 31 9.11 2.28 22.30
C GLY A 31 9.93 1.72 21.12
N PRO A 32 10.87 0.80 21.40
CA PRO A 32 11.81 0.28 20.40
C PRO A 32 11.13 -0.45 19.24
N ASP A 33 9.93 -0.99 19.45
CA ASP A 33 9.16 -1.74 18.44
C ASP A 33 8.25 -0.85 17.58
N ALA A 34 8.19 0.46 17.85
CA ALA A 34 7.35 1.37 17.10
C ALA A 34 7.79 1.40 15.62
N LEU A 35 6.83 1.15 14.72
CA LEU A 35 7.09 1.07 13.29
C LEU A 35 7.19 2.46 12.65
N ILE A 36 8.22 2.64 11.84
CA ILE A 36 8.55 3.85 11.08
C ILE A 36 8.36 3.57 9.60
N TYR A 37 7.70 4.49 8.90
CA TYR A 37 7.46 4.36 7.46
C TYR A 37 8.71 4.75 6.66
N MET A 38 9.31 3.75 6.04
CA MET A 38 10.57 3.88 5.31
C MET A 38 10.33 4.46 3.92
N ARG A 39 11.34 5.13 3.35
CA ARG A 39 11.23 5.77 2.02
C ARG A 39 10.86 4.79 0.90
N ASN A 40 11.29 3.53 1.02
CA ASN A 40 11.01 2.45 0.07
C ASN A 40 9.59 1.85 0.20
N GLY A 41 8.74 2.37 1.09
CA GLY A 41 7.38 1.89 1.31
C GLY A 41 7.27 0.73 2.30
N THR A 42 8.39 0.29 2.91
CA THR A 42 8.35 -0.72 3.98
C THR A 42 8.17 -0.06 5.35
N PHE A 43 7.96 -0.89 6.37
CA PHE A 43 8.00 -0.47 7.77
C PHE A 43 9.16 -1.16 8.48
N GLU A 44 9.86 -0.40 9.32
CA GLU A 44 10.93 -0.89 10.17
C GLU A 44 10.74 -0.39 11.59
N SER A 45 11.25 -1.12 12.58
CA SER A 45 11.20 -0.66 13.96
C SER A 45 12.11 0.56 14.13
N ILE A 46 11.76 1.49 15.00
CA ILE A 46 12.63 2.63 15.30
C ILE A 46 14.01 2.18 15.82
N SER A 47 14.07 1.01 16.46
CA SER A 47 15.30 0.39 16.94
C SER A 47 16.22 -0.15 15.85
N SER A 48 15.70 -0.48 14.65
CA SER A 48 16.53 -0.93 13.52
C SER A 48 17.09 0.21 12.68
N LEU A 49 16.58 1.44 12.87
CA LEU A 49 17.04 2.59 12.11
C LEU A 49 18.52 2.90 12.37
N LYS A 50 19.16 3.47 11.35
CA LYS A 50 20.54 3.94 11.39
C LYS A 50 20.61 5.40 11.01
N ILE A 51 21.68 6.08 11.42
CA ILE A 51 21.99 7.41 10.88
C ILE A 51 22.14 7.26 9.35
N GLY A 52 21.47 8.14 8.60
CA GLY A 52 21.39 8.07 7.15
C GLY A 52 20.18 7.31 6.60
N SER A 53 19.41 6.58 7.44
CA SER A 53 18.16 5.95 7.01
C SER A 53 17.20 6.98 6.40
N LYS A 54 16.60 6.64 5.26
CA LYS A 54 15.62 7.48 4.57
C LYS A 54 14.21 7.07 4.97
N ILE A 55 13.46 8.02 5.50
CA ILE A 55 12.10 7.81 6.01
C ILE A 55 11.14 8.83 5.40
N TRP A 56 9.85 8.56 5.51
CA TRP A 56 8.83 9.56 5.22
C TRP A 56 8.54 10.41 6.45
N GLY A 57 8.75 11.72 6.33
CA GLY A 57 8.30 12.74 7.27
C GLY A 57 7.07 13.47 6.77
N VAL A 58 6.54 14.37 7.60
CA VAL A 58 5.43 15.26 7.25
C VAL A 58 5.97 16.68 7.09
N ASP A 59 5.67 17.32 5.96
CA ASP A 59 5.93 18.74 5.74
C ASP A 59 4.78 19.57 6.32
N ASN A 60 5.14 20.60 7.08
CA ASN A 60 4.23 21.54 7.74
C ASN A 60 4.21 22.92 7.08
N ASN A 61 4.99 23.13 5.99
CA ASN A 61 5.12 24.42 5.31
C ASN A 61 4.19 24.59 4.10
N THR A 62 3.16 23.76 3.96
CA THR A 62 2.18 23.91 2.88
C THR A 62 1.17 25.02 3.19
N PRO A 63 0.91 25.97 2.25
CA PRO A 63 -0.09 27.03 2.44
C PRO A 63 -1.52 26.49 2.65
N SER A 64 -1.78 25.28 2.16
CA SER A 64 -3.00 24.54 2.45
C SER A 64 -2.92 23.85 3.81
N LYS A 65 -4.04 23.76 4.55
CA LYS A 65 -4.19 22.92 5.78
C LYS A 65 -3.98 21.40 5.55
N ARG A 66 -3.34 21.01 4.45
CA ARG A 66 -3.10 19.64 4.01
C ARG A 66 -1.63 19.34 4.26
N TYR A 67 -1.39 18.37 5.14
CA TYR A 67 -0.08 17.78 5.38
C TYR A 67 0.37 17.03 4.12
N SER A 68 1.60 17.27 3.67
CA SER A 68 2.24 16.48 2.59
C SER A 68 3.35 15.62 3.17
N PHE A 69 3.62 14.49 2.53
CA PHE A 69 4.80 13.67 2.87
C PHE A 69 6.05 14.24 2.22
N LYS A 70 7.17 14.18 2.94
CA LYS A 70 8.48 14.59 2.46
C LYS A 70 9.52 13.58 2.88
N GLU A 71 10.43 13.26 1.96
CA GLU A 71 11.58 12.42 2.29
C GLU A 71 12.44 13.12 3.35
N ALA A 72 12.77 12.39 4.40
CA ALA A 72 13.61 12.85 5.50
C ALA A 72 14.74 11.85 5.76
N THR A 73 15.89 12.35 6.19
CA THR A 73 17.06 11.54 6.54
C THR A 73 17.25 11.56 8.05
N VAL A 74 17.45 10.38 8.65
CA VAL A 74 17.75 10.26 10.07
C VAL A 74 19.15 10.82 10.34
N LEU A 75 19.22 11.95 11.04
CA LEU A 75 20.49 12.65 11.33
C LEU A 75 21.17 12.14 12.60
N LYS A 76 20.39 11.66 13.57
CA LYS A 76 20.89 11.25 14.88
C LYS A 76 19.93 10.26 15.54
N ILE A 77 20.49 9.35 16.31
CA ILE A 77 19.76 8.38 17.14
C ILE A 77 20.29 8.51 18.58
N TRP A 78 19.39 8.48 19.55
CA TRP A 78 19.73 8.44 20.97
C TRP A 78 18.65 7.68 21.73
N THR A 79 19.02 7.17 22.90
CA THR A 79 18.14 6.42 23.79
C THR A 79 17.86 7.23 25.04
N THR A 80 16.64 7.13 25.57
CA THR A 80 16.26 7.71 26.86
C THR A 80 15.40 6.73 27.63
N THR A 81 15.41 6.86 28.95
CA THR A 81 14.55 6.08 29.86
C THR A 81 13.52 7.02 30.47
N LYS A 82 12.23 6.74 30.23
CA LYS A 82 11.09 7.55 30.68
C LYS A 82 9.93 6.65 31.10
N LEU A 83 8.99 7.20 31.88
CA LEU A 83 7.69 6.56 32.09
C LEU A 83 7.01 6.33 30.73
N ALA A 84 6.58 5.09 30.51
CA ALA A 84 6.00 4.63 29.27
C ALA A 84 4.47 4.64 29.33
N TYR A 85 3.84 5.12 28.26
CA TYR A 85 2.40 5.17 28.07
C TYR A 85 2.03 4.36 26.85
N LYS A 86 1.05 3.46 26.99
CA LYS A 86 0.49 2.67 25.90
C LYS A 86 -0.73 3.38 25.32
N ILE A 87 -0.68 3.68 24.03
CA ILE A 87 -1.82 4.14 23.23
C ILE A 87 -2.37 2.93 22.48
N ILE A 88 -3.67 2.70 22.59
CA ILE A 88 -4.39 1.66 21.85
C ILE A 88 -5.35 2.34 20.89
N MET A 89 -5.19 2.07 19.60
CA MET A 89 -6.06 2.59 18.54
C MET A 89 -7.24 1.66 18.29
N GLU A 90 -8.30 2.18 17.67
CA GLU A 90 -9.51 1.41 17.36
C GLU A 90 -9.25 0.21 16.43
N ASN A 91 -8.26 0.33 15.55
CA ASN A 91 -7.80 -0.75 14.66
C ASN A 91 -6.85 -1.75 15.35
N GLY A 92 -6.77 -1.76 16.68
CA GLY A 92 -5.93 -2.70 17.44
C GLY A 92 -4.44 -2.37 17.46
N ILE A 93 -4.00 -1.30 16.77
CA ILE A 93 -2.59 -0.90 16.80
C ILE A 93 -2.24 -0.34 18.19
N GLU A 94 -1.20 -0.91 18.79
CA GLU A 94 -0.63 -0.45 20.04
C GLU A 94 0.68 0.30 19.81
N ILE A 95 0.84 1.44 20.48
CA ILE A 95 2.11 2.18 20.47
C ILE A 95 2.51 2.55 21.89
N ILE A 96 3.75 2.23 22.24
CA ILE A 96 4.38 2.64 23.50
C ILE A 96 5.14 3.95 23.26
N CYS A 97 4.99 4.94 24.13
CA CYS A 97 5.66 6.23 23.99
C CYS A 97 5.88 6.96 25.31
N SER A 98 6.64 8.05 25.27
CA SER A 98 6.78 8.95 26.41
C SER A 98 5.54 9.86 26.57
N GLY A 99 5.29 10.32 27.80
CA GLY A 99 4.14 11.17 28.10
C GLY A 99 4.17 12.53 27.39
N ASP A 100 5.37 13.00 27.06
CA ASP A 100 5.61 14.23 26.31
C ASP A 100 5.66 14.02 24.79
N HIS A 101 5.46 12.80 24.27
CA HIS A 101 5.47 12.55 22.82
C HIS A 101 4.36 13.33 22.11
N ARG A 102 4.66 13.92 20.94
CA ARG A 102 3.69 14.70 20.17
C ARG A 102 3.16 13.93 18.96
N TRP A 103 1.84 13.93 18.83
CA TRP A 103 1.09 13.23 17.79
C TRP A 103 0.39 14.24 16.88
N LEU A 104 0.49 14.03 15.58
CA LEU A 104 -0.27 14.80 14.61
C LEU A 104 -1.72 14.32 14.61
N THR A 105 -2.68 15.23 14.76
CA THR A 105 -4.11 14.93 14.75
C THR A 105 -4.84 15.83 13.76
N ASP A 106 -6.13 15.56 13.52
CA ASP A 106 -7.01 16.46 12.76
C ASP A 106 -7.11 17.88 13.36
N ARG A 107 -6.73 18.04 14.63
CA ARG A 107 -6.76 19.30 15.37
C ARG A 107 -5.36 19.80 15.74
N GLY A 108 -4.36 19.42 14.95
CA GLY A 108 -2.96 19.79 15.14
C GLY A 108 -2.20 18.87 16.10
N TRP A 109 -1.02 19.31 16.54
CA TRP A 109 -0.12 18.53 17.38
C TRP A 109 -0.60 18.43 18.83
N LYS A 110 -0.61 17.22 19.38
CA LYS A 110 -1.04 16.94 20.76
C LYS A 110 -0.05 16.07 21.51
N TYR A 111 0.17 16.35 22.78
CA TYR A 111 0.98 15.52 23.68
C TYR A 111 0.27 14.22 24.06
N THR A 112 1.00 13.16 24.41
CA THR A 112 0.40 11.90 24.88
C THR A 112 -0.45 12.11 26.13
N ILE A 113 0.10 12.78 27.15
CA ILE A 113 -0.62 13.12 28.38
C ILE A 113 -0.69 14.61 28.61
N LYS A 114 -1.60 15.02 29.49
CA LYS A 114 -1.73 16.41 29.92
C LYS A 114 -0.48 16.84 30.69
N SER A 115 0.14 17.93 30.25
CA SER A 115 1.17 18.65 31.00
C SER A 115 0.94 20.15 30.85
N GLY A 116 0.66 20.83 31.97
CA GLY A 116 0.29 22.24 31.97
C GLY A 116 -0.95 22.53 31.11
N ARG A 117 -0.85 23.58 30.28
CA ARG A 117 -1.91 24.04 29.36
C ARG A 117 -1.78 23.45 27.95
N ASN A 118 -0.86 22.52 27.72
CA ASN A 118 -0.62 21.99 26.38
C ASN A 118 -1.75 21.07 25.91
N PRO A 119 -2.12 21.10 24.61
CA PRO A 119 -3.10 20.17 24.05
C PRO A 119 -2.58 18.73 24.17
N TYR A 120 -3.43 17.81 24.59
CA TYR A 120 -3.07 16.41 24.77
C TYR A 120 -4.10 15.47 24.14
N LEU A 121 -3.73 14.21 23.96
CA LEU A 121 -4.61 13.18 23.44
C LEU A 121 -5.78 12.95 24.39
N THR A 122 -6.96 12.85 23.79
CA THR A 122 -8.23 12.58 24.45
C THR A 122 -8.88 11.42 23.74
N ARG A 123 -9.80 10.71 24.41
CA ARG A 123 -10.55 9.62 23.75
C ARG A 123 -11.24 10.15 22.49
N ARG A 124 -11.33 9.32 21.44
CA ARG A 124 -11.97 9.62 20.14
C ARG A 124 -11.32 10.74 19.35
N ILE A 125 -10.00 10.89 19.43
CA ILE A 125 -9.23 11.74 18.51
C ILE A 125 -8.51 10.90 17.47
N ASN A 126 -8.54 11.35 16.22
CA ASN A 126 -7.81 10.71 15.13
C ASN A 126 -6.36 11.17 15.14
N ILE A 127 -5.46 10.21 15.35
CA ILE A 127 -4.03 10.40 15.09
C ILE A 127 -3.83 10.18 13.59
N LYS A 128 -3.24 11.17 12.91
CA LYS A 128 -2.84 11.04 11.51
C LYS A 128 -1.75 9.98 11.43
N SER A 129 -2.06 8.87 10.78
CA SER A 129 -1.13 7.77 10.59
C SER A 129 -1.31 7.17 9.20
N ILE A 130 -0.23 6.56 8.69
CA ILE A 130 -0.30 5.61 7.57
C ILE A 130 -0.50 4.19 8.13
N ALA A 131 -0.92 4.07 9.39
CA ALA A 131 -0.94 2.80 10.11
C ALA A 131 -2.02 1.84 9.59
N SER A 132 -3.07 2.35 8.92
CA SER A 132 -3.99 1.52 8.12
C SER A 132 -3.30 0.72 7.01
N THR A 133 -2.07 1.07 6.64
CA THR A 133 -1.24 0.35 5.66
C THR A 133 -0.30 -0.68 6.32
N ILE A 134 -0.12 -0.66 7.64
CA ILE A 134 0.79 -1.58 8.35
C ILE A 134 0.27 -3.02 8.28
N GLU A 135 -1.04 -3.23 8.46
CA GLU A 135 -1.65 -4.56 8.26
C GLU A 135 -1.53 -5.03 6.80
N LEU A 136 -1.65 -4.10 5.85
CA LEU A 136 -1.51 -4.39 4.42
C LEU A 136 -0.09 -4.81 4.01
N ILE A 137 0.94 -4.34 4.72
CA ILE A 137 2.36 -4.61 4.44
C ILE A 137 2.88 -5.85 5.18
N LYS A 138 2.23 -6.29 6.27
CA LYS A 138 2.60 -7.51 7.00
C LYS A 138 2.19 -8.82 6.32
N ALA A 139 1.44 -8.78 5.22
CA ALA A 139 1.12 -9.97 4.44
C ALA A 139 2.36 -10.48 3.68
N GLN A 140 3.17 -11.31 4.33
CA GLN A 140 4.29 -12.01 3.68
C GLN A 140 3.82 -13.05 2.65
N GLU A 141 2.56 -13.47 2.71
CA GLU A 141 1.94 -14.33 1.71
C GLU A 141 0.72 -13.66 1.08
N PHE A 142 0.62 -13.77 -0.25
CA PHE A 142 -0.57 -13.35 -0.98
C PHE A 142 -1.73 -14.28 -0.67
N SER A 143 -2.75 -13.77 0.01
CA SER A 143 -4.01 -14.49 0.24
C SER A 143 -4.63 -14.93 -1.09
N ASP A 144 -5.48 -15.96 -1.07
CA ASP A 144 -6.16 -16.39 -2.30
C ASP A 144 -7.09 -15.30 -2.86
N LEU A 145 -7.66 -14.46 -2.00
CA LEU A 145 -8.42 -13.27 -2.43
C LEU A 145 -7.53 -12.29 -3.19
N TYR A 146 -6.32 -12.01 -2.69
CA TYR A 146 -5.33 -11.21 -3.43
C TYR A 146 -4.99 -11.82 -4.78
N LYS A 147 -4.70 -13.13 -4.83
CA LYS A 147 -4.35 -13.81 -6.08
C LYS A 147 -5.48 -13.72 -7.11
N LYS A 148 -6.74 -13.93 -6.69
CA LYS A 148 -7.94 -13.75 -7.54
C LYS A 148 -8.07 -12.33 -8.06
N GLY A 149 -7.89 -11.34 -7.17
CA GLY A 149 -7.87 -9.93 -7.55
C GLY A 149 -6.80 -9.64 -8.60
N TYR A 150 -5.56 -10.07 -8.35
CA TYR A 150 -4.44 -9.86 -9.26
C TYR A 150 -4.68 -10.48 -10.64
N LEU A 151 -5.16 -11.72 -10.69
CA LEU A 151 -5.53 -12.39 -11.93
C LEU A 151 -6.66 -11.65 -12.67
N SER A 152 -7.68 -11.19 -11.95
CA SER A 152 -8.77 -10.39 -12.52
C SER A 152 -8.25 -9.09 -13.14
N GLY A 153 -7.38 -8.35 -12.46
CA GLY A 153 -6.76 -7.14 -12.98
C GLY A 153 -5.94 -7.38 -14.26
N GLN A 154 -5.00 -8.32 -14.21
CA GLN A 154 -4.12 -8.65 -15.34
C GLN A 154 -4.90 -9.19 -16.56
N ILE A 155 -5.81 -10.14 -16.34
CA ILE A 155 -6.57 -10.77 -17.43
C ILE A 155 -7.54 -9.77 -18.08
N ARG A 156 -8.07 -8.82 -17.32
CA ARG A 156 -8.96 -7.77 -17.87
C ARG A 156 -8.20 -6.64 -18.57
N GLY A 157 -6.94 -6.39 -18.20
CA GLY A 157 -6.06 -5.46 -18.93
C GLY A 157 -5.56 -6.08 -20.23
N ASP A 158 -4.69 -7.09 -20.11
CA ASP A 158 -3.93 -7.64 -21.24
C ASP A 158 -4.34 -9.05 -21.67
N GLY A 159 -5.23 -9.71 -20.91
CA GLY A 159 -5.69 -11.05 -21.21
C GLY A 159 -6.69 -11.11 -22.36
N LEU A 160 -6.58 -12.17 -23.16
CA LEU A 160 -7.64 -12.59 -24.06
C LEU A 160 -8.40 -13.74 -23.40
N LEU A 161 -9.66 -13.50 -23.06
CA LEU A 161 -10.60 -14.52 -22.58
C LEU A 161 -11.88 -14.42 -23.40
N ARG A 162 -12.03 -15.27 -24.42
CA ARG A 162 -13.15 -15.17 -25.39
C ARG A 162 -13.65 -16.54 -25.84
N THR A 163 -14.93 -16.60 -26.16
CA THR A 163 -15.55 -17.72 -26.89
C THR A 163 -15.86 -17.29 -28.32
N TYR A 164 -15.70 -18.21 -29.26
CA TYR A 164 -16.12 -18.03 -30.66
C TYR A 164 -17.12 -19.13 -31.00
N ASP A 165 -18.33 -18.70 -31.37
CA ASP A 165 -19.36 -19.59 -31.85
C ASP A 165 -19.25 -19.74 -33.38
N TYR A 166 -19.06 -20.97 -33.81
CA TYR A 166 -18.95 -21.42 -35.19
C TYR A 166 -20.09 -22.36 -35.58
N SER A 167 -21.16 -22.44 -34.77
CA SER A 167 -22.37 -23.16 -35.12
C SER A 167 -22.84 -22.76 -36.53
N GLY A 168 -23.19 -23.76 -37.33
CA GLY A 168 -23.57 -23.57 -38.73
C GLY A 168 -22.41 -23.49 -39.75
N LYS A 169 -21.16 -23.69 -39.34
CA LYS A 169 -19.99 -23.82 -40.25
C LYS A 169 -19.45 -25.26 -40.26
N LYS A 170 -18.83 -25.70 -41.37
CA LYS A 170 -18.09 -26.98 -41.45
C LYS A 170 -16.81 -26.92 -40.59
N ARG A 171 -16.93 -27.11 -39.28
CA ARG A 171 -15.82 -27.19 -38.32
C ARG A 171 -16.04 -28.38 -37.38
N THR A 172 -14.96 -28.86 -36.78
CA THR A 172 -14.97 -29.98 -35.82
C THR A 172 -15.62 -29.62 -34.48
N TYR A 173 -15.68 -28.33 -34.13
CA TYR A 173 -16.25 -27.84 -32.88
C TYR A 173 -17.17 -26.65 -33.13
N ASP A 174 -18.34 -26.65 -32.49
CA ASP A 174 -19.30 -25.55 -32.57
C ASP A 174 -18.85 -24.32 -31.78
N ILE A 175 -18.24 -24.51 -30.60
CA ILE A 175 -17.78 -23.41 -29.75
C ILE A 175 -16.30 -23.58 -29.44
N GLN A 176 -15.50 -22.57 -29.79
CA GLN A 176 -14.08 -22.50 -29.44
C GLN A 176 -13.88 -21.62 -28.22
N TYR A 177 -13.24 -22.17 -27.19
CA TYR A 177 -12.81 -21.46 -26.00
C TYR A 177 -11.36 -21.01 -26.14
N GLN A 178 -11.08 -19.75 -25.82
CA GLN A 178 -9.73 -19.19 -25.91
C GLN A 178 -9.41 -18.37 -24.69
N PHE A 179 -8.45 -18.87 -23.90
CA PHE A 179 -7.67 -18.06 -22.98
C PHE A 179 -6.26 -17.92 -23.51
N ARG A 180 -5.74 -16.70 -23.52
CA ARG A 180 -4.37 -16.39 -23.88
C ARG A 180 -3.90 -15.17 -23.09
N PHE A 181 -2.74 -15.29 -22.47
CA PHE A 181 -2.10 -14.19 -21.75
C PHE A 181 -0.65 -14.08 -22.20
N THR A 182 -0.25 -12.90 -22.65
CA THR A 182 1.11 -12.59 -23.08
C THR A 182 1.34 -11.10 -22.94
N ILE A 183 2.45 -10.73 -22.32
CA ILE A 183 2.89 -9.36 -22.12
C ILE A 183 4.39 -9.31 -22.36
N LYS A 184 4.95 -8.10 -22.55
CA LYS A 184 6.38 -7.91 -22.82
C LYS A 184 7.26 -8.38 -21.65
N ASP A 185 6.79 -8.17 -20.42
CA ASP A 185 7.51 -8.57 -19.21
C ASP A 185 7.22 -10.03 -18.83
N SER A 186 8.22 -10.90 -18.95
CA SER A 186 8.10 -12.31 -18.59
C SER A 186 7.81 -12.53 -17.10
N GLU A 187 8.23 -11.64 -16.20
CA GLU A 187 7.98 -11.79 -14.77
C GLU A 187 6.48 -11.73 -14.45
N GLY A 188 5.72 -10.89 -15.15
CA GLY A 188 4.27 -10.83 -15.00
C GLY A 188 3.59 -12.10 -15.54
N VAL A 189 4.09 -12.68 -16.64
CA VAL A 189 3.62 -13.99 -17.13
C VAL A 189 3.89 -15.09 -16.10
N ASP A 190 5.06 -15.09 -15.48
CA ASP A 190 5.43 -16.07 -14.45
C ASP A 190 4.56 -15.94 -13.21
N ARG A 191 4.26 -14.71 -12.78
CA ARG A 191 3.36 -14.46 -11.65
C ARG A 191 1.93 -14.92 -11.93
N VAL A 192 1.38 -14.59 -13.10
CA VAL A 192 0.06 -15.06 -13.53
C VAL A 192 0.03 -16.59 -13.59
N SER A 193 1.07 -17.21 -14.16
CA SER A 193 1.21 -18.67 -14.24
C SER A 193 1.18 -19.31 -12.85
N LYS A 194 1.96 -18.79 -11.90
CA LYS A 194 2.00 -19.27 -10.51
C LYS A 194 0.63 -19.15 -9.83
N PHE A 195 -0.06 -18.03 -10.02
CA PHE A 195 -1.38 -17.83 -9.40
C PHE A 195 -2.45 -18.74 -10.03
N LEU A 196 -2.43 -18.96 -11.34
CA LEU A 196 -3.34 -19.93 -11.99
C LEU A 196 -3.08 -21.36 -11.52
N GLN A 197 -1.82 -21.76 -11.37
CA GLN A 197 -1.43 -23.08 -10.82
C GLN A 197 -1.91 -23.26 -9.38
N ASN A 198 -1.86 -22.20 -8.56
CA ASN A 198 -2.43 -22.19 -7.20
C ASN A 198 -3.92 -22.54 -7.15
N PHE A 199 -4.67 -22.29 -8.23
CA PHE A 199 -6.08 -22.65 -8.37
C PHE A 199 -6.30 -23.90 -9.24
N SER A 200 -5.25 -24.71 -9.45
CA SER A 200 -5.30 -25.94 -10.25
C SER A 200 -5.87 -25.73 -11.65
N ILE A 201 -5.43 -24.65 -12.29
CA ILE A 201 -5.78 -24.32 -13.68
C ILE A 201 -4.66 -24.75 -14.61
N ASP A 202 -5.00 -25.61 -15.57
CA ASP A 202 -4.08 -26.11 -16.58
C ASP A 202 -3.96 -25.14 -17.76
N PHE A 203 -2.72 -24.91 -18.20
CA PHE A 203 -2.40 -24.16 -19.41
C PHE A 203 -1.16 -24.73 -20.09
N ARG A 204 -0.87 -24.24 -21.29
CA ARG A 204 0.36 -24.53 -22.03
C ARG A 204 1.11 -23.25 -22.31
N ASP A 205 2.43 -23.29 -22.19
CA ASP A 205 3.30 -22.23 -22.67
C ASP A 205 3.27 -22.14 -24.21
N PHE A 206 3.51 -20.94 -24.71
CA PHE A 206 3.77 -20.68 -26.12
C PHE A 206 4.62 -19.42 -26.27
N ILE A 207 5.22 -19.25 -27.45
CA ILE A 207 5.95 -18.04 -27.82
C ILE A 207 5.05 -17.20 -28.73
N PHE A 208 4.80 -15.95 -28.36
CA PHE A 208 4.17 -14.97 -29.22
C PHE A 208 5.22 -14.22 -30.03
N LYS A 209 5.11 -14.28 -31.36
CA LYS A 209 5.89 -13.43 -32.25
C LYS A 209 5.15 -12.11 -32.44
N ASN A 210 5.70 -11.03 -31.90
CA ASN A 210 5.24 -9.68 -32.14
C ASN A 210 5.92 -9.12 -33.40
N TYR A 211 5.22 -9.16 -34.53
CA TYR A 211 5.75 -8.75 -35.82
C TYR A 211 5.97 -7.23 -35.96
N THR A 212 5.35 -6.40 -35.12
CA THR A 212 5.54 -4.95 -35.18
C THR A 212 6.95 -4.55 -34.79
N ASN A 213 7.50 -5.20 -33.76
CA ASN A 213 8.84 -4.91 -33.24
C ASN A 213 9.84 -6.06 -33.46
N ASN A 214 9.42 -7.12 -34.15
CA ASN A 214 10.19 -8.36 -34.34
C ASN A 214 10.68 -8.98 -33.01
N GLU A 215 9.87 -8.88 -31.96
CA GLU A 215 10.16 -9.42 -30.62
C GLU A 215 9.41 -10.75 -30.39
N GLU A 216 9.99 -11.63 -29.56
CA GLU A 216 9.34 -12.85 -29.10
C GLU A 216 9.00 -12.73 -27.62
N TRP A 217 7.73 -12.90 -27.27
CA TRP A 217 7.25 -12.81 -25.89
C TRP A 217 6.76 -14.15 -25.39
N LYS A 218 7.02 -14.45 -24.12
CA LYS A 218 6.43 -15.61 -23.45
C LYS A 218 4.92 -15.41 -23.32
N GLY A 219 4.17 -16.49 -23.43
CA GLY A 219 2.76 -16.48 -23.11
C GLY A 219 2.24 -17.83 -22.67
N ILE A 220 1.06 -17.80 -22.05
CA ILE A 220 0.31 -18.99 -21.64
C ILE A 220 -1.05 -19.02 -22.33
N ARG A 221 -1.55 -20.21 -22.62
CA ARG A 221 -2.87 -20.39 -23.25
C ARG A 221 -3.57 -21.66 -22.80
N THR A 222 -4.90 -21.64 -22.85
CA THR A 222 -5.72 -22.84 -22.81
C THR A 222 -6.94 -22.69 -23.73
N SER A 223 -7.34 -23.81 -24.33
CA SER A 223 -8.57 -23.93 -25.11
C SER A 223 -9.49 -25.03 -24.57
N LYS A 224 -9.13 -25.63 -23.43
CA LYS A 224 -9.99 -26.58 -22.73
C LYS A 224 -11.17 -25.81 -22.14
N ARG A 225 -12.40 -26.27 -22.41
CA ARG A 225 -13.63 -25.66 -21.89
C ARG A 225 -13.63 -25.56 -20.36
N GLU A 226 -13.20 -26.63 -19.69
CA GLU A 226 -13.16 -26.71 -18.22
C GLU A 226 -12.25 -25.63 -17.63
N GLU A 227 -11.02 -25.52 -18.13
CA GLU A 227 -10.04 -24.53 -17.66
C GLU A 227 -10.46 -23.10 -18.00
N TYR A 228 -11.05 -22.88 -19.17
CA TYR A 228 -11.64 -21.59 -19.52
C TYR A 228 -12.71 -21.16 -18.52
N ASN A 229 -13.63 -22.08 -18.17
CA ASN A 229 -14.70 -21.78 -17.22
C ASN A 229 -14.14 -21.52 -15.82
N LYS A 230 -13.16 -22.30 -15.35
CA LYS A 230 -12.48 -22.03 -14.08
C LYS A 230 -11.87 -20.63 -14.06
N ILE A 231 -11.17 -20.23 -15.13
CA ILE A 231 -10.59 -18.87 -15.24
C ILE A 231 -11.69 -17.81 -15.19
N LYS A 232 -12.77 -18.01 -15.93
CA LYS A 232 -13.90 -17.08 -15.97
C LYS A 232 -14.51 -16.88 -14.58
N ASP A 233 -14.77 -17.96 -13.86
CA ASP A 233 -15.35 -17.91 -12.50
C ASP A 233 -14.37 -17.30 -11.49
N LEU A 234 -13.06 -17.55 -11.67
CA LEU A 234 -12.02 -17.05 -10.79
C LEU A 234 -11.88 -15.52 -10.81
N ILE A 235 -12.14 -14.88 -11.95
CA ILE A 235 -11.98 -13.44 -12.16
C ILE A 235 -13.26 -12.63 -11.92
N GLU A 236 -14.31 -13.26 -11.41
CA GLU A 236 -15.52 -12.55 -11.00
C GLU A 236 -15.23 -11.59 -9.84
N TYR A 237 -15.93 -10.45 -9.84
CA TYR A 237 -15.70 -9.41 -8.84
C TYR A 237 -16.09 -9.86 -7.45
N GLN A 238 -15.25 -9.52 -6.47
CA GLN A 238 -15.51 -9.77 -5.05
C GLN A 238 -15.34 -8.47 -4.27
N LEU A 239 -16.23 -8.24 -3.31
CA LEU A 239 -16.27 -7.00 -2.50
C LEU A 239 -15.43 -7.14 -1.22
N GLU A 240 -14.19 -7.63 -1.37
CA GLU A 240 -13.29 -7.93 -0.25
C GLU A 240 -12.00 -7.11 -0.32
N PRO A 241 -11.50 -6.53 0.80
CA PRO A 241 -10.30 -5.68 0.80
C PRO A 241 -9.06 -6.33 0.16
N GLU A 242 -8.82 -7.61 0.44
CA GLU A 242 -7.70 -8.35 -0.14
C GLU A 242 -7.84 -8.58 -1.65
N TYR A 243 -9.07 -8.80 -2.13
CA TYR A 243 -9.35 -8.86 -3.56
C TYR A 243 -9.06 -7.51 -4.23
N TYR A 244 -9.50 -6.39 -3.64
CA TYR A 244 -9.19 -5.06 -4.17
C TYR A 244 -7.69 -4.76 -4.20
N ARG A 245 -6.96 -5.16 -3.16
CA ARG A 245 -5.49 -5.04 -3.12
C ARG A 245 -4.86 -5.77 -4.31
N GLY A 246 -5.29 -7.01 -4.55
CA GLY A 246 -4.85 -7.80 -5.69
C GLY A 246 -5.24 -7.15 -7.03
N PHE A 247 -6.50 -6.75 -7.17
CA PHE A 247 -7.04 -6.16 -8.39
C PHE A 247 -6.30 -4.89 -8.80
N LEU A 248 -6.06 -3.98 -7.86
CA LEU A 248 -5.32 -2.75 -8.10
C LEU A 248 -3.87 -3.04 -8.51
N ALA A 249 -3.21 -4.02 -7.89
CA ALA A 249 -1.87 -4.43 -8.29
C ALA A 249 -1.88 -5.03 -9.71
N GLY A 250 -2.83 -5.91 -10.01
CA GLY A 250 -2.93 -6.57 -11.31
C GLY A 250 -3.24 -5.61 -12.46
N ILE A 251 -4.21 -4.71 -12.28
CA ILE A 251 -4.58 -3.74 -13.32
C ILE A 251 -3.50 -2.66 -13.51
N PHE A 252 -2.74 -2.35 -12.45
CA PHE A 252 -1.61 -1.43 -12.57
C PHE A 252 -0.43 -2.09 -13.28
N ASP A 253 -0.13 -3.36 -13.04
CA ASP A 253 0.90 -4.07 -13.78
C ASP A 253 0.57 -4.19 -15.28
N SER A 254 -0.71 -4.25 -15.67
CA SER A 254 -1.14 -4.29 -17.08
C SER A 254 -1.25 -2.92 -17.73
N GLU A 255 -1.97 -1.99 -17.11
CA GLU A 255 -2.43 -0.72 -17.73
C GLU A 255 -1.92 0.52 -16.97
N GLY A 256 -1.08 0.30 -15.97
CA GLY A 256 -0.55 1.33 -15.11
C GLY A 256 0.57 2.12 -15.77
N SER A 257 0.61 3.40 -15.46
CA SER A 257 1.77 4.25 -15.75
C SER A 257 2.14 5.09 -14.54
N TYR A 258 3.44 5.28 -14.34
CA TYR A 258 3.98 6.12 -13.31
C TYR A 258 4.95 7.14 -13.90
N SER A 259 4.65 8.43 -13.72
CA SER A 259 5.44 9.54 -14.27
C SER A 259 6.29 10.24 -13.20
N GLY A 260 6.58 9.60 -12.08
CA GLY A 260 7.29 10.21 -10.94
C GLY A 260 6.41 11.06 -10.01
N SER A 261 5.30 11.60 -10.54
CA SER A 261 4.36 12.47 -9.81
C SER A 261 2.90 12.05 -9.93
N SER A 262 2.59 11.16 -10.87
CA SER A 262 1.22 10.65 -11.08
C SER A 262 1.24 9.16 -11.34
N ILE A 263 0.28 8.47 -10.72
CA ILE A 263 -0.09 7.07 -10.98
C ILE A 263 -1.37 7.14 -11.78
N ARG A 264 -1.42 6.46 -12.93
CA ARG A 264 -2.60 6.42 -13.80
C ARG A 264 -2.87 4.99 -14.21
N ILE A 265 -4.15 4.65 -14.30
CA ILE A 265 -4.64 3.41 -14.89
C ILE A 265 -5.64 3.84 -15.97
N SER A 266 -5.38 3.50 -17.22
CA SER A 266 -6.26 3.80 -18.35
C SER A 266 -6.86 2.51 -18.89
N ASN A 267 -8.18 2.39 -18.96
CA ASN A 267 -8.79 1.22 -19.58
C ASN A 267 -10.10 1.63 -20.27
N THR A 268 -10.29 1.19 -21.52
CA THR A 268 -11.46 1.50 -22.34
C THR A 268 -12.56 0.43 -22.26
N ARG A 269 -12.29 -0.70 -21.60
CA ARG A 269 -13.11 -1.92 -21.64
C ARG A 269 -13.60 -2.41 -20.28
N LEU A 270 -13.25 -1.72 -19.19
CA LEU A 270 -13.86 -2.03 -17.89
C LEU A 270 -15.33 -1.59 -17.95
N PRO A 271 -16.33 -2.47 -17.77
CA PRO A 271 -17.64 -2.00 -17.33
C PRO A 271 -17.35 -1.20 -16.05
N ALA A 272 -17.88 0.03 -15.98
CA ALA A 272 -17.58 0.98 -14.92
C ALA A 272 -17.49 0.24 -13.58
N VAL A 273 -16.26 -0.01 -13.13
CA VAL A 273 -16.04 -0.55 -11.80
C VAL A 273 -16.43 0.62 -10.93
N ALA A 274 -17.69 0.65 -10.51
CA ALA A 274 -18.04 1.26 -9.27
C ALA A 274 -17.25 0.47 -8.24
N LEU A 275 -15.99 0.87 -8.03
CA LEU A 275 -15.34 0.66 -6.76
C LEU A 275 -16.41 1.14 -5.77
N PRO A 276 -16.92 0.27 -4.89
CA PRO A 276 -17.98 0.68 -3.98
C PRO A 276 -17.53 1.99 -3.37
N PRO A 277 -18.39 3.03 -3.33
CA PRO A 277 -18.02 4.27 -2.68
C PRO A 277 -17.53 3.87 -1.30
N PHE A 278 -16.24 4.06 -1.04
CA PHE A 278 -15.71 3.98 0.31
C PHE A 278 -16.59 4.93 1.10
N LEU A 279 -17.48 4.36 1.93
CA LEU A 279 -18.48 5.13 2.65
C LEU A 279 -17.73 6.24 3.40
N PRO A 280 -18.00 7.52 3.11
CA PRO A 280 -17.26 8.60 3.70
C PRO A 280 -17.70 8.74 5.15
N HIS A 281 -17.01 8.09 6.07
CA HIS A 281 -17.02 8.54 7.45
C HIS A 281 -16.13 9.79 7.54
N HIS A 282 -16.76 10.91 7.24
CA HIS A 282 -16.39 12.30 7.52
C HIS A 282 -15.22 12.94 6.74
N ASN A 283 -15.62 13.86 5.86
CA ASN A 283 -14.92 15.06 5.39
C ASN A 283 -13.41 14.96 5.13
N SER A 284 -13.05 14.41 3.97
CA SER A 284 -11.81 14.73 3.23
C SER A 284 -11.93 14.21 1.80
N ALA A 285 -12.49 15.03 0.90
CA ALA A 285 -12.52 14.71 -0.52
C ALA A 285 -11.10 14.74 -1.12
N TRP A 286 -10.66 13.57 -1.61
CA TRP A 286 -9.62 13.44 -2.62
C TRP A 286 -10.08 12.41 -3.64
N TYR A 287 -10.60 12.92 -4.75
CA TYR A 287 -10.83 12.15 -5.97
C TYR A 287 -9.64 12.37 -6.89
N VAL A 288 -8.96 11.30 -7.30
CA VAL A 288 -8.34 11.22 -8.62
C VAL A 288 -8.58 9.81 -9.16
N LEU A 289 -9.77 9.60 -9.71
CA LEU A 289 -10.03 8.62 -10.75
C LEU A 289 -10.49 9.45 -11.96
N MET A 290 -9.57 9.91 -12.80
CA MET A 290 -9.96 10.44 -14.11
C MET A 290 -10.11 9.27 -15.07
N VAL A 291 -11.31 8.71 -15.13
CA VAL A 291 -11.75 7.92 -16.28
C VAL A 291 -12.13 8.93 -17.36
N TYR A 292 -11.22 9.21 -18.29
CA TYR A 292 -11.54 9.98 -19.48
C TYR A 292 -12.06 9.01 -20.56
N VAL A 293 -13.37 9.08 -20.85
CA VAL A 293 -13.98 8.42 -22.01
C VAL A 293 -14.12 9.47 -23.11
N PRO A 294 -13.28 9.47 -24.16
CA PRO A 294 -13.61 10.22 -25.36
C PRO A 294 -14.75 9.48 -26.06
N LEU A 295 -15.94 10.09 -26.06
CA LEU A 295 -16.99 9.73 -27.02
C LEU A 295 -16.45 10.05 -28.41
N GLY A 296 -16.25 9.01 -29.21
CA GLY A 296 -16.04 9.17 -30.64
C GLY A 296 -17.29 9.79 -31.25
N THR A 297 -17.17 10.98 -31.82
CA THR A 297 -18.06 11.43 -32.88
C THR A 297 -17.52 10.83 -34.17
N GLY A 298 -18.31 9.94 -34.77
CA GLY A 298 -18.05 9.32 -36.05
C GLY A 298 -17.95 10.35 -37.18
N MET A 299 -17.33 9.88 -38.26
CA MET A 299 -17.26 10.53 -39.55
C MET A 299 -18.66 10.88 -40.08
N ALA A 300 -18.79 12.10 -40.60
CA ALA A 300 -19.31 12.38 -41.93
C ALA A 300 -18.35 13.39 -42.58
#